data_AF-A0A3D5M4L9-F1
#
_entry.id   AF-A0A3D5M4L9-F1
#
_cell.length_a   1.000
_cell.length_b   1.000
_cell.length_c   1.000
_cell.angle_alpha   90.00
_cell.angle_beta   90.00
_cell.angle_gamma   90.00
#
_symmetry.space_group_name_H-M   'P 1'
#
loop_
_entity.id
_entity.type
_entity.pdbx_description
1 polymer ?
#
loop_
_entity_poly.entity_id
_entity_poly.type
_entity_poly.pdbx_seq_one_letter_code
_entity_poly.pdbx_strand_id
1 'polypeptide(L)' 'MNENRQQDNAPEEPWREVHAVALGQGEEGYLDPVTGLWVWTEWAHRKRGKCCESGCRHCPWRDAE' A
#
# COMPACT_ATOMS: atom_id res chain seq x y z
N MET A 1 24.04 -28.85 -19.99
CA MET A 1 25.10 -27.82 -19.96
C MET A 1 24.43 -26.50 -19.64
N ASN A 2 24.69 -25.99 -18.43
CA ASN A 2 24.31 -24.73 -17.77
C ASN A 2 22.81 -24.36 -17.74
N GLU A 3 22.07 -24.35 -16.62
CA GLU A 3 22.26 -23.76 -15.27
C GLU A 3 22.44 -22.23 -15.24
N ASN A 4 21.30 -21.53 -15.10
CA ASN A 4 21.07 -20.29 -14.33
C ASN A 4 19.57 -19.94 -14.49
N ARG A 5 18.64 -20.16 -13.55
CA ARG A 5 18.57 -19.71 -12.15
C ARG A 5 19.27 -18.37 -11.96
N GLN A 6 18.53 -17.27 -12.10
CA GLN A 6 18.72 -15.96 -11.44
C GLN A 6 17.76 -14.94 -12.10
N GLN A 7 16.58 -14.70 -11.50
CA GLN A 7 16.33 -13.56 -10.59
C GLN A 7 15.86 -12.30 -11.34
N ASP A 8 14.56 -12.24 -11.66
CA ASP A 8 13.87 -10.94 -11.71
C ASP A 8 13.45 -10.62 -10.27
N ASN A 9 14.42 -10.10 -9.51
CA ASN A 9 14.20 -9.55 -8.17
C ASN A 9 13.27 -8.33 -8.29
N ALA A 10 11.95 -8.53 -8.26
CA ALA A 10 11.02 -7.44 -8.05
C ALA A 10 10.89 -7.14 -6.54
N PRO A 11 11.44 -6.02 -6.07
CA PRO A 11 10.69 -5.25 -5.09
C PRO A 11 10.68 -3.76 -5.45
N GLU A 12 10.31 -3.38 -6.68
CA GLU A 12 10.25 -1.96 -7.08
C GLU A 12 8.97 -1.25 -6.60
N GLU A 13 8.48 -1.62 -5.41
CA GLU A 13 7.33 -0.98 -4.78
C GLU A 13 7.77 -0.34 -3.46
N PRO A 14 8.51 0.79 -3.50
CA PRO A 14 9.04 1.45 -2.30
C PRO A 14 7.94 1.90 -1.34
N TRP A 15 6.69 1.97 -1.81
CA TRP A 15 5.51 2.21 -0.99
C TRP A 15 5.21 1.07 0.00
N ARG A 16 5.68 -0.17 -0.24
CA ARG A 16 5.42 -1.32 0.64
C ARG A 16 6.07 -1.17 2.01
N GLU A 17 7.30 -0.65 2.05
CA GLU A 17 8.03 -0.44 3.30
C GLU A 17 7.37 0.65 4.14
N VAL A 18 7.09 1.80 3.52
CA VAL A 18 6.44 2.93 4.19
C VAL A 18 5.03 2.54 4.65
N HIS A 19 4.30 1.74 3.87
CA HIS A 19 3.01 1.19 4.26
C HIS A 19 3.11 0.31 5.51
N ALA A 20 4.07 -0.62 5.55
CA ALA A 20 4.27 -1.51 6.69
C ALA A 20 4.64 -0.73 7.96
N VAL A 21 5.47 0.31 7.82
CA VAL A 21 5.82 1.22 8.92
C VAL A 21 4.60 1.98 9.42
N ALA A 22 3.80 2.57 8.53
CA ALA A 22 2.57 3.28 8.91
C ALA A 22 1.59 2.37 9.65
N LEU A 23 1.41 1.13 9.19
CA LEU A 23 0.59 0.14 9.89
C LEU A 23 1.14 -0.22 11.28
N GLY A 24 2.45 -0.41 11.41
CA GLY A 24 3.10 -0.71 12.70
C GLY A 24 3.01 0.44 13.70
N GLN A 25 3.02 1.68 13.22
CA GLN A 25 2.85 2.88 14.04
C GLN A 25 1.37 3.23 14.31
N GLY A 26 0.43 2.57 13.65
CA GLY A 26 -1.00 2.92 13.73
C GLY A 26 -1.33 4.26 13.06
N GLU A 27 -0.52 4.66 12.06
CA GLU A 27 -0.77 5.85 11.27
C GLU A 27 -1.92 5.63 10.28
N GLU A 28 -2.64 6.71 10.01
CA GLU A 28 -3.82 6.67 9.16
C GLU A 28 -3.46 6.62 7.65
N GLY A 29 -2.22 6.93 7.32
CA GLY A 29 -1.74 6.98 5.94
C GLY A 29 -0.25 7.25 5.91
N TYR A 30 0.29 7.33 4.70
CA TYR A 30 1.67 7.67 4.45
C TYR A 30 1.79 8.43 3.13
N LEU A 31 2.88 9.17 2.97
CA LEU A 31 3.24 9.78 1.70
C LEU A 31 3.92 8.73 0.82
N ASP A 32 3.37 8.50 -0.36
CA ASP A 32 3.94 7.60 -1.35
C ASP A 32 5.27 8.17 -1.86
N PRO A 33 6.41 7.48 -1.68
CA PRO A 33 7.72 8.02 -2.02
C PRO A 33 7.95 8.17 -3.53
N VAL A 34 7.08 7.59 -4.37
CA VAL A 34 7.20 7.64 -5.83
C VAL A 34 6.39 8.79 -6.41
N THR A 35 5.14 8.93 -5.98
CA THR A 35 4.16 9.88 -6.51
C THR A 35 4.00 11.12 -5.64
N GLY A 36 4.47 11.09 -4.39
CA GLY A 36 4.30 12.16 -3.41
C GLY A 36 2.86 12.32 -2.92
N LEU A 37 1.97 11.39 -3.27
CA LEU A 37 0.56 11.45 -2.90
C LEU A 37 0.34 10.87 -1.50
N TRP A 38 -0.67 11.41 -0.80
CA TRP A 38 -1.11 10.84 0.47
C TRP A 38 -1.94 9.58 0.24
N VAL A 39 -1.45 8.45 0.74
CA VAL A 39 -2.10 7.14 0.65
C VAL A 39 -2.60 6.74 2.03
N TRP A 40 -3.92 6.57 2.14
CA TRP A 40 -4.55 6.09 3.37
C TRP A 40 -4.35 4.59 3.54
N THR A 41 -4.13 4.16 4.78
CA THR A 41 -4.07 2.73 5.13
C THR A 41 -5.46 2.12 5.21
N GLU A 42 -5.55 0.79 5.06
CA GLU A 42 -6.80 0.06 5.26
C GLU A 42 -7.38 0.32 6.66
N TRP A 43 -6.50 0.44 7.67
CA TRP A 43 -6.90 0.73 9.04
C TRP A 43 -7.62 2.07 9.17
N ALA A 44 -7.11 3.13 8.54
CA ALA A 44 -7.75 4.43 8.58
C ALA A 44 -9.10 4.45 7.89
N HIS A 45 -9.20 3.71 6.79
CA HIS A 45 -10.47 3.44 6.13
C HIS A 45 -11.43 2.79 7.13
N ARG A 46 -11.07 1.66 7.74
CA ARG A 46 -11.90 0.96 8.75
C ARG A 46 -12.33 1.89 9.90
N LYS A 47 -11.42 2.72 10.41
CA LYS A 47 -11.72 3.74 11.44
C LYS A 47 -12.72 4.79 10.97
N ARG A 48 -12.64 5.22 9.70
CA ARG A 48 -13.57 6.16 9.07
C ARG A 48 -14.92 5.52 8.76
N GLY A 49 -14.99 4.21 8.59
CA GLY A 49 -16.21 3.43 8.39
C GLY A 49 -16.85 3.59 7.01
N LYS A 50 -16.17 4.21 6.03
CA LYS A 50 -16.69 4.36 4.66
C LYS A 50 -15.58 4.48 3.60
N CYS A 51 -15.92 4.12 2.37
CA CYS A 51 -15.10 4.36 1.18
C CYS A 51 -14.81 5.87 1.02
N CYS A 52 -13.60 6.23 0.58
CA CYS A 52 -13.24 7.62 0.31
C CYS A 52 -13.53 8.07 -1.13
N GLU A 53 -13.99 7.16 -2.00
CA GLU A 53 -14.33 7.40 -3.42
C GLU A 53 -13.20 7.99 -4.28
N SER A 54 -12.00 8.11 -3.71
CA SER A 54 -10.82 8.72 -4.35
C SER A 54 -9.93 7.69 -5.04
N GLY A 55 -10.38 6.43 -5.09
CA GLY A 55 -9.67 5.36 -5.78
C GLY A 55 -8.40 4.86 -5.09
N CYS A 56 -8.27 4.96 -3.76
CA CYS A 56 -7.10 4.48 -3.03
C CYS A 56 -6.86 2.96 -3.22
N ARG A 57 -5.59 2.56 -3.12
CA ARG A 57 -5.11 1.19 -3.40
C ARG A 57 -5.45 0.19 -2.29
N HIS A 58 -5.67 0.66 -1.07
CA HIS A 58 -5.90 -0.17 0.11
C HIS A 58 -7.30 0.05 0.70
N CYS A 59 -8.29 0.41 -0.13
CA CYS A 59 -9.66 0.56 0.33
C CYS A 59 -10.25 -0.83 0.62
N PRO A 60 -10.67 -1.14 1.86
CA PRO A 60 -11.37 -2.39 2.15
C PRO A 60 -12.77 -2.45 1.50
N TRP A 61 -13.29 -1.31 1.03
CA TRP A 61 -14.60 -1.20 0.37
C TRP A 61 -14.52 -1.14 -1.16
N ARG A 62 -13.34 -1.27 -1.77
CA ARG A 62 -13.22 -1.20 -3.25
C ARG A 62 -13.85 -2.40 -3.96
N ASP A 63 -13.86 -3.55 -3.29
CA ASP A 63 -14.35 -4.86 -3.78
C ASP A 63 -15.66 -5.30 -3.12
N ALA A 64 -16.26 -4.43 -2.30
CA ALA A 64 -17.60 -4.69 -1.76
C ALA A 64 -18.63 -4.33 -2.84
N GLU A 65 -18.77 -5.21 -3.84
CA GLU A 65 -19.95 -5.28 -4.73
C GLU A 65 -21.18 -5.79 -3.97
#